data_AF-A0AAJ2ULP7-F1
#
_entry.id   AF-A0AAJ2ULP7-F1
#
_cell.length_a   1.000
_cell.length_b   1.000
_cell.length_c   1.000
_cell.angle_alpha   90.00
_cell.angle_beta   90.00
_cell.angle_gamma   90.00
#
_symmetry.space_group_name_H-M   'P 1'
#
loop_
_entity.id
_entity.type
_entity.pdbx_description
1 polymer ?
#
loop_
_entity_poly.entity_id
_entity_poly.type
_entity_poly.pdbx_seq_one_letter_code
_entity_poly.pdbx_strand_id
1 'polypeptide(L)'
;MRSPHVLLVRRRRTRCLLVALALSACSVVAAPPAAAAQTIGFPTFGGPAIPAPPVAHTPGDMMKAIYDGESSGTDFWMDRLLARSGNDPAGPWLMSRGRALFMKEHNPAQLGFGGKAAYWESINDSSAYTVALTPGTFTEQVAQRRQTPSHWKSVHTSGSVTVDQTKFITDNNVAVTNLSIRNNGSGSTTLQLRATSPYATSGTGSELTGQVNAFNNLTTLRPRLTGDGFAVSGGGLNRSVTIAAGATVTAKVVMGFVTDEIPQSLTSTTPTRDTHRRPRSPPTSRPTTCGGRRTCRTSTCPSRRSRRTSTTAGG
;
A
#
# COMPACT_ATOMS: atom_id res chain seq x y z
N MET A 1 23.12 -91.18 -36.30
CA MET A 1 23.21 -90.17 -35.23
C MET A 1 23.19 -88.76 -35.82
N ARG A 2 22.06 -88.06 -35.73
CA ARG A 2 21.94 -86.59 -35.71
C ARG A 2 20.54 -86.28 -35.17
N SER A 3 20.46 -85.81 -33.93
CA SER A 3 19.21 -85.72 -33.17
C SER A 3 18.22 -84.69 -33.77
N PRO A 4 16.91 -85.01 -33.80
CA PRO A 4 15.84 -84.13 -34.33
C PRO A 4 15.63 -82.84 -33.53
N HIS A 5 16.29 -82.69 -32.37
CA HIS A 5 16.23 -81.49 -31.53
C HIS A 5 16.83 -80.22 -32.17
N VAL A 6 17.70 -80.34 -33.18
CA VAL A 6 18.39 -79.18 -33.77
C VAL A 6 17.48 -78.35 -34.70
N LEU A 7 16.49 -78.97 -35.36
CA LEU A 7 15.59 -78.30 -36.31
C LEU A 7 14.46 -77.50 -35.61
N LEU A 8 13.97 -77.99 -34.46
CA LEU A 8 12.92 -77.32 -33.66
C LEU A 8 13.44 -76.05 -32.95
N VAL A 9 14.70 -76.06 -32.50
CA VAL A 9 15.34 -74.90 -31.87
C VAL A 9 15.60 -73.79 -32.90
N ARG A 10 15.94 -74.14 -34.14
CA ARG A 10 16.14 -73.17 -35.23
C ARG A 10 14.85 -72.41 -35.58
N ARG A 11 13.71 -73.10 -35.71
CA ARG A 11 12.40 -72.47 -36.03
C ARG A 11 11.86 -71.57 -34.91
N ARG A 12 12.15 -71.87 -33.63
CA ARG A 12 11.79 -70.99 -32.51
C ARG A 12 12.64 -69.71 -32.48
N ARG A 13 13.93 -69.81 -32.81
CA ARG A 13 14.82 -68.64 -32.90
C ARG A 13 14.42 -67.68 -34.03
N THR A 14 14.00 -68.19 -35.20
CA THR A 14 13.54 -67.32 -36.30
C THR A 14 12.24 -66.59 -35.98
N ARG A 15 11.32 -67.23 -35.26
CA ARG A 15 10.06 -66.60 -34.80
C ARG A 15 10.31 -65.55 -33.72
N CYS A 16 11.20 -65.81 -32.76
CA CYS A 16 11.60 -64.79 -31.77
C CYS A 16 12.33 -63.61 -32.42
N LEU A 17 13.17 -63.83 -33.42
CA LEU A 17 13.83 -62.77 -34.17
C LEU A 17 12.85 -61.92 -34.99
N LEU A 18 11.85 -62.54 -35.63
CA LEU A 18 10.81 -61.80 -36.37
C LEU A 18 9.89 -60.99 -35.45
N VAL A 19 9.53 -61.55 -34.29
CA VAL A 19 8.74 -60.82 -33.27
C VAL A 19 9.56 -59.67 -32.68
N ALA A 20 10.84 -59.89 -32.39
CA ALA A 20 11.74 -58.83 -31.95
C ALA A 20 11.90 -57.74 -33.02
N LEU A 21 12.09 -58.10 -34.30
CA LEU A 21 12.21 -57.13 -35.39
C LEU A 21 10.91 -56.34 -35.59
N ALA A 22 9.75 -56.98 -35.46
CA ALA A 22 8.44 -56.32 -35.56
C ALA A 22 8.20 -55.37 -34.38
N LEU A 23 8.58 -55.75 -33.16
CA LEU A 23 8.51 -54.88 -31.97
C LEU A 23 9.49 -53.71 -32.05
N SER A 24 10.68 -53.94 -32.61
CA SER A 24 11.66 -52.88 -32.90
C SER A 24 11.14 -51.92 -33.96
N ALA A 25 10.54 -52.42 -35.04
CA ALA A 25 9.99 -51.61 -36.12
C ALA A 25 8.78 -50.77 -35.65
N CYS A 26 7.93 -51.31 -34.78
CA CYS A 26 6.83 -50.55 -34.17
C CYS A 26 7.29 -49.49 -33.16
N SER A 27 8.50 -49.60 -32.59
CA SER A 27 9.06 -48.57 -31.69
C SER A 27 9.78 -47.43 -32.42
N VAL A 28 9.97 -47.53 -33.75
CA VAL A 28 10.49 -46.45 -34.60
C VAL A 28 9.38 -45.69 -35.36
N VAL A 29 8.11 -45.89 -35.01
CA VAL A 29 7.06 -44.97 -35.43
C VAL A 29 7.33 -43.65 -34.71
N ALA A 30 8.05 -42.76 -35.40
CA ALA A 30 8.23 -41.39 -34.98
C ALA A 30 6.84 -40.83 -34.70
N ALA A 31 6.56 -40.53 -33.43
CA ALA A 31 5.36 -39.80 -33.09
C ALA A 31 5.34 -38.56 -34.00
N PRO A 32 4.22 -38.27 -34.69
CA PRO A 32 4.15 -37.04 -35.48
C PRO A 32 4.55 -35.88 -34.56
N PRO A 33 5.33 -34.91 -35.06
CA PRO A 33 5.74 -33.78 -34.23
C PRO A 33 4.50 -33.20 -33.57
N ALA A 34 4.55 -33.04 -32.25
CA ALA A 34 3.44 -32.50 -31.50
C ALA A 34 3.10 -31.11 -32.07
N ALA A 35 1.99 -31.02 -32.79
CA ALA A 35 1.46 -29.75 -33.25
C ALA A 35 0.79 -29.08 -32.06
N ALA A 36 1.06 -27.79 -31.85
CA ALA A 36 0.35 -27.00 -30.86
C ALA A 36 -1.16 -27.10 -31.13
N ALA A 37 -1.96 -27.32 -30.07
CA ALA A 37 -3.42 -27.44 -30.19
C ALA A 37 -4.10 -26.16 -30.72
N GLN A 38 -3.40 -25.02 -30.73
CA GLN A 38 -3.85 -23.77 -31.32
C GLN A 38 -2.71 -23.04 -32.04
N THR A 39 -3.01 -22.57 -33.26
CA THR A 39 -2.12 -21.77 -34.13
C THR A 39 -2.09 -20.28 -33.75
N ILE A 40 -2.72 -19.88 -32.65
CA ILE A 40 -3.01 -18.47 -32.31
C ILE A 40 -1.75 -17.73 -31.79
N GLY A 41 -0.63 -18.42 -31.59
CA GLY A 41 0.61 -17.81 -31.10
C GLY A 41 0.53 -17.42 -29.62
N PHE A 42 1.67 -16.99 -29.07
CA PHE A 42 1.73 -16.47 -27.69
C PHE A 42 1.44 -14.97 -27.66
N PRO A 43 0.82 -14.45 -26.59
CA PRO A 43 0.71 -13.01 -26.40
C PRO A 43 2.09 -12.39 -26.23
N THR A 44 2.28 -11.21 -26.80
CA THR A 44 3.46 -10.37 -26.53
C THR A 44 3.13 -9.40 -25.40
N PHE A 45 3.77 -9.57 -24.25
CA PHE A 45 3.63 -8.66 -23.12
C PHE A 45 4.60 -7.50 -23.26
N GLY A 46 4.07 -6.28 -23.19
CA GLY A 46 4.87 -5.05 -23.09
C GLY A 46 4.82 -4.47 -21.67
N GLY A 47 5.48 -3.32 -21.48
CA GLY A 47 5.47 -2.57 -20.22
C GLY A 47 6.79 -2.61 -19.46
N PRO A 48 6.82 -2.01 -18.25
CA PRO A 48 8.03 -1.94 -17.45
C PRO A 48 8.42 -3.30 -16.87
N ALA A 49 9.67 -3.43 -16.48
CA ALA A 49 10.14 -4.59 -15.72
C ALA A 49 9.41 -4.70 -14.38
N ILE A 50 9.14 -5.94 -13.96
CA ILE A 50 8.49 -6.23 -12.68
C ILE A 50 9.45 -5.91 -11.53
N PRO A 51 9.02 -5.17 -10.49
CA PRO A 51 9.85 -4.93 -9.32
C PRO A 51 10.23 -6.25 -8.63
N ALA A 52 11.52 -6.47 -8.39
CA ALA A 52 11.98 -7.64 -7.66
C ALA A 52 11.47 -7.63 -6.20
N PRO A 53 11.07 -8.80 -5.64
CA PRO A 53 10.81 -8.92 -4.21
C PRO A 53 12.09 -8.67 -3.40
N PRO A 54 11.97 -8.16 -2.17
CA PRO A 54 13.13 -7.81 -1.33
C PRO A 54 13.89 -9.05 -0.78
N VAL A 55 13.32 -10.25 -0.95
CA VAL A 55 13.87 -11.51 -0.45
C VAL A 55 13.86 -12.58 -1.55
N ALA A 56 14.77 -13.55 -1.44
CA ALA A 56 14.79 -14.71 -2.33
C ALA A 56 13.54 -15.59 -2.12
N HIS A 57 13.16 -16.32 -3.16
CA HIS A 57 11.99 -17.20 -3.13
C HIS A 57 12.11 -18.26 -2.01
N THR A 58 11.04 -18.42 -1.22
CA THR A 58 10.89 -19.50 -0.25
C THR A 58 9.56 -20.24 -0.48
N PRO A 59 9.50 -21.57 -0.40
CA PRO A 59 8.26 -22.32 -0.67
C PRO A 59 7.11 -22.13 0.35
N GLY A 60 7.38 -21.51 1.50
CA GLY A 60 6.40 -21.38 2.59
C GLY A 60 5.94 -19.93 2.76
N ASP A 61 6.49 -19.26 3.78
CA ASP A 61 6.07 -17.94 4.27
C ASP A 61 6.56 -16.77 3.40
N MET A 62 6.55 -16.90 2.07
CA MET A 62 7.13 -15.92 1.15
C MET A 62 6.58 -14.51 1.37
N MET A 63 5.26 -14.36 1.51
CA MET A 63 4.64 -13.05 1.73
C MET A 63 5.01 -12.42 3.08
N LYS A 64 5.16 -13.24 4.12
CA LYS A 64 5.63 -12.77 5.43
C LYS A 64 7.11 -12.37 5.34
N ALA A 65 7.95 -13.15 4.68
CA ALA A 65 9.36 -12.83 4.48
C ALA A 65 9.54 -11.52 3.68
N ILE A 66 8.74 -11.32 2.64
CA ILE A 66 8.69 -10.07 1.88
C ILE A 66 8.30 -8.90 2.81
N TYR A 67 7.20 -9.04 3.55
CA TYR A 67 6.72 -8.01 4.47
C TYR A 67 7.76 -7.66 5.54
N ASP A 68 8.33 -8.67 6.21
CA ASP A 68 9.31 -8.47 7.27
C ASP A 68 10.57 -7.78 6.71
N GLY A 69 10.99 -8.15 5.49
CA GLY A 69 12.14 -7.56 4.77
C GLY A 69 11.98 -6.09 4.38
N GLU A 70 10.75 -5.57 4.33
CA GLU A 70 10.47 -4.17 3.99
C GLU A 70 9.59 -3.44 5.03
N SER A 71 9.46 -4.02 6.23
CA SER A 71 8.54 -3.57 7.29
C SER A 71 8.77 -2.15 7.82
N SER A 72 9.94 -1.55 7.53
CA SER A 72 10.26 -0.15 7.85
C SER A 72 9.80 0.85 6.77
N GLY A 73 9.41 0.36 5.59
CA GLY A 73 8.98 1.16 4.45
C GLY A 73 7.49 1.53 4.47
N THR A 74 7.10 2.35 3.50
CA THR A 74 5.69 2.76 3.28
C THR A 74 5.10 2.21 1.97
N ASP A 75 5.96 1.85 1.01
CA ASP A 75 5.58 1.22 -0.25
C ASP A 75 6.01 -0.26 -0.20
N PHE A 76 5.12 -1.14 0.25
CA PHE A 76 5.37 -2.59 0.24
C PHE A 76 5.53 -3.12 -1.19
N TRP A 77 6.11 -4.30 -1.36
CA TRP A 77 6.35 -4.91 -2.66
C TRP A 77 5.06 -5.06 -3.47
N MET A 78 3.95 -5.43 -2.82
CA MET A 78 2.64 -5.47 -3.46
C MET A 78 2.16 -4.10 -3.95
N ASP A 79 2.47 -3.04 -3.21
CA ASP A 79 2.17 -1.67 -3.65
C ASP A 79 3.04 -1.26 -4.84
N ARG A 80 4.32 -1.65 -4.85
CA ARG A 80 5.22 -1.40 -5.98
C ARG A 80 4.82 -2.20 -7.22
N LEU A 81 4.42 -3.45 -7.04
CA LEU A 81 4.00 -4.37 -8.09
C LEU A 81 2.71 -3.89 -8.78
N LEU A 82 1.77 -3.34 -8.01
CA LEU A 82 0.45 -2.89 -8.49
C LEU A 82 0.36 -1.37 -8.66
N ALA A 83 1.50 -0.67 -8.62
CA ALA A 83 1.55 0.77 -8.75
C ALA A 83 1.09 1.22 -10.14
N ARG A 84 0.36 2.33 -10.18
CA ARG A 84 -0.07 3.00 -11.40
C ARG A 84 0.35 4.46 -11.31
N SER A 85 1.04 4.95 -12.32
CA SER A 85 1.62 6.30 -12.32
C SER A 85 1.05 7.14 -13.47
N GLY A 86 0.99 8.45 -13.28
CA GLY A 86 0.62 9.36 -14.34
C GLY A 86 -0.85 9.30 -14.75
N ASN A 87 -1.11 9.67 -16.01
CA ASN A 87 -2.42 9.57 -16.63
C ASN A 87 -2.71 8.15 -17.11
N ASP A 88 -2.94 7.24 -16.15
CA ASP A 88 -3.18 5.84 -16.45
C ASP A 88 -4.39 5.63 -17.40
N PRO A 89 -4.23 4.89 -18.51
CA PRO A 89 -5.27 4.73 -19.52
C PRO A 89 -6.48 3.93 -19.03
N ALA A 90 -6.35 3.12 -17.98
CA ALA A 90 -7.52 2.40 -17.49
C ALA A 90 -8.50 3.31 -16.74
N GLY A 91 -8.10 4.51 -16.33
CA GLY A 91 -8.97 5.52 -15.74
C GLY A 91 -8.56 6.03 -14.35
N PRO A 92 -9.28 7.02 -13.81
CA PRO A 92 -8.91 7.77 -12.61
C PRO A 92 -9.34 7.12 -11.30
N TRP A 93 -9.67 5.83 -11.27
CA TRP A 93 -10.17 5.12 -10.09
C TRP A 93 -9.22 5.24 -8.90
N LEU A 94 -9.76 5.07 -7.69
CA LEU A 94 -8.97 5.00 -6.46
C LEU A 94 -8.91 3.55 -5.96
N MET A 95 -7.72 2.95 -5.95
CA MET A 95 -7.54 1.57 -5.47
C MET A 95 -7.70 1.43 -3.95
N SER A 96 -7.18 2.39 -3.19
CA SER A 96 -7.27 2.38 -1.72
C SER A 96 -8.73 2.42 -1.27
N ARG A 97 -9.12 1.42 -0.48
CA ARG A 97 -10.48 1.19 0.01
C ARG A 97 -10.46 0.54 1.38
N GLY A 98 -11.53 0.76 2.13
CA GLY A 98 -11.83 0.01 3.34
C GLY A 98 -12.59 -1.26 3.02
N ARG A 99 -13.00 -1.97 4.08
CA ARG A 99 -13.83 -3.16 3.94
C ARG A 99 -15.20 -2.89 3.31
N ALA A 100 -15.75 -1.69 3.50
CA ALA A 100 -17.03 -1.27 2.91
C ALA A 100 -16.96 0.09 2.18
N LEU A 101 -16.11 1.02 2.63
CA LEU A 101 -15.95 2.34 2.03
C LEU A 101 -14.97 2.32 0.84
N PHE A 102 -15.38 2.87 -0.29
CA PHE A 102 -14.54 3.09 -1.47
C PHE A 102 -15.05 4.29 -2.28
N MET A 103 -14.30 4.71 -3.30
CA MET A 103 -14.77 5.72 -4.26
C MET A 103 -15.30 5.00 -5.51
N LYS A 104 -16.61 5.05 -5.75
CA LYS A 104 -17.23 4.49 -6.96
C LYS A 104 -16.78 5.24 -8.20
N GLU A 105 -16.72 6.57 -8.09
CA GLU A 105 -16.04 7.44 -9.03
C GLU A 105 -15.08 8.32 -8.24
N HIS A 106 -13.92 8.62 -8.80
CA HIS A 106 -12.88 9.38 -8.14
C HIS A 106 -12.47 10.56 -9.02
N ASN A 107 -12.45 11.76 -8.42
CA ASN A 107 -11.95 12.96 -9.06
C ASN A 107 -10.54 13.29 -8.51
N PRO A 108 -9.46 12.95 -9.23
CA PRO A 108 -8.10 13.17 -8.77
C PRO A 108 -7.69 14.65 -8.74
N ALA A 109 -8.38 15.51 -9.49
CA ALA A 109 -8.10 16.95 -9.53
C ALA A 109 -8.49 17.67 -8.22
N GLN A 110 -9.30 17.05 -7.36
CA GLN A 110 -9.72 17.61 -6.09
C GLN A 110 -8.89 17.06 -4.93
N LEU A 111 -8.42 17.97 -4.07
CA LEU A 111 -7.83 17.60 -2.79
C LEU A 111 -8.91 17.03 -1.85
N GLY A 112 -8.55 16.00 -1.08
CA GLY A 112 -9.48 15.16 -0.33
C GLY A 112 -9.97 13.95 -1.14
N PHE A 113 -11.21 13.55 -0.88
CA PHE A 113 -11.89 12.42 -1.54
C PHE A 113 -13.05 12.94 -2.40
N GLY A 114 -12.69 13.64 -3.48
CA GLY A 114 -13.61 14.10 -4.52
C GLY A 114 -14.10 12.97 -5.43
N GLY A 115 -15.33 13.09 -5.93
CA GLY A 115 -16.02 12.07 -6.73
C GLY A 115 -17.28 11.54 -6.03
N LYS A 116 -17.56 10.25 -6.15
CA LYS A 116 -18.73 9.57 -5.56
C LYS A 116 -18.28 8.58 -4.50
N ALA A 117 -18.50 8.93 -3.23
CA ALA A 117 -18.21 8.04 -2.11
C ALA A 117 -19.27 6.94 -2.04
N ALA A 118 -18.81 5.71 -1.82
CA ALA A 118 -19.64 4.53 -1.73
C ALA A 118 -19.35 3.77 -0.45
N TYR A 119 -20.40 3.36 0.23
CA TYR A 119 -20.34 2.41 1.33
C TYR A 119 -21.22 1.23 0.94
N TRP A 120 -20.59 0.11 0.57
CA TRP A 120 -21.20 -0.99 -0.20
C TRP A 120 -21.65 -0.58 -1.62
N GLU A 121 -22.44 0.49 -1.74
CA GLU A 121 -22.85 1.17 -2.97
C GLU A 121 -22.74 2.70 -2.75
N SER A 122 -22.80 3.50 -3.82
CA SER A 122 -22.87 4.96 -3.77
C SER A 122 -23.90 5.40 -2.74
N ILE A 123 -23.48 6.28 -1.84
CA ILE A 123 -24.36 6.76 -0.76
C ILE A 123 -25.42 7.68 -1.37
N ASN A 124 -24.99 8.69 -2.12
CA ASN A 124 -25.86 9.63 -2.84
C ASN A 124 -25.12 10.37 -3.98
N ASP A 125 -24.15 9.70 -4.62
CA ASP A 125 -23.33 10.26 -5.69
C ASP A 125 -22.56 11.55 -5.34
N SER A 126 -22.32 11.80 -4.05
CA SER A 126 -21.53 12.94 -3.57
C SER A 126 -20.15 12.54 -3.08
N SER A 127 -19.24 13.51 -3.04
CA SER A 127 -17.88 13.34 -2.52
C SER A 127 -17.88 13.02 -1.04
N ALA A 128 -16.88 12.30 -0.55
CA ALA A 128 -16.74 12.09 0.90
C ALA A 128 -16.44 13.42 1.58
N TYR A 129 -15.37 14.08 1.16
CA TYR A 129 -15.05 15.46 1.52
C TYR A 129 -14.04 16.03 0.52
N THR A 130 -13.97 17.35 0.46
CA THR A 130 -12.95 18.08 -0.30
C THR A 130 -12.18 19.01 0.62
N VAL A 131 -10.95 19.36 0.24
CA VAL A 131 -10.13 20.36 0.95
C VAL A 131 -9.75 21.48 -0.01
N ALA A 132 -10.29 22.67 0.21
CA ALA A 132 -9.95 23.86 -0.57
C ALA A 132 -8.81 24.64 0.11
N LEU A 133 -7.90 25.19 -0.68
CA LEU A 133 -6.85 26.09 -0.24
C LEU A 133 -7.01 27.43 -0.98
N THR A 134 -7.00 28.53 -0.24
CA THR A 134 -7.06 29.89 -0.80
C THR A 134 -6.00 30.80 -0.16
N PRO A 135 -5.51 31.85 -0.85
CA PRO A 135 -5.80 32.20 -2.25
C PRO A 135 -5.16 31.24 -3.26
N GLY A 136 -5.63 31.32 -4.51
CA GLY A 136 -5.10 30.55 -5.63
C GLY A 136 -6.00 29.40 -6.08
N THR A 137 -5.68 28.86 -7.25
CA THR A 137 -6.29 27.65 -7.81
C THR A 137 -5.21 26.58 -7.90
N PHE A 138 -5.43 25.44 -7.25
CA PHE A 138 -4.47 24.35 -7.17
C PHE A 138 -4.76 23.31 -8.24
N THR A 139 -3.85 23.16 -9.20
CA THR A 139 -4.00 22.24 -10.33
C THR A 139 -3.12 21.01 -10.15
N GLU A 140 -3.70 19.83 -10.36
CA GLU A 140 -2.98 18.56 -10.30
C GLU A 140 -1.87 18.47 -11.35
N GLN A 141 -0.68 18.06 -10.93
CA GLN A 141 0.43 17.69 -11.78
C GLN A 141 0.34 16.19 -12.07
N VAL A 142 -0.49 15.83 -13.07
CA VAL A 142 -0.86 14.43 -13.34
C VAL A 142 0.35 13.51 -13.54
N ALA A 143 1.45 14.00 -14.11
CA ALA A 143 2.68 13.23 -14.27
C ALA A 143 3.30 12.74 -12.94
N GLN A 144 2.98 13.40 -11.81
CA GLN A 144 3.44 13.06 -10.47
C GLN A 144 2.41 12.24 -9.68
N ARG A 145 1.28 11.89 -10.30
CA ARG A 145 0.29 11.01 -9.70
C ARG A 145 0.85 9.60 -9.58
N ARG A 146 0.64 8.99 -8.42
CA ARG A 146 0.94 7.58 -8.18
C ARG A 146 -0.13 6.97 -7.28
N GLN A 147 -0.69 5.85 -7.69
CA GLN A 147 -1.63 5.09 -6.87
C GLN A 147 -1.17 3.65 -6.72
N THR A 148 -1.47 3.09 -5.55
CA THR A 148 -1.23 1.71 -5.18
C THR A 148 -2.47 1.19 -4.46
N PRO A 149 -2.59 -0.14 -4.23
CA PRO A 149 -3.66 -0.69 -3.41
C PRO A 149 -3.78 -0.04 -2.03
N SER A 150 -2.69 0.32 -1.37
CA SER A 150 -2.73 0.91 -0.02
C SER A 150 -2.99 2.42 -0.01
N HIS A 151 -2.50 3.18 -0.98
CA HIS A 151 -2.59 4.64 -0.95
C HIS A 151 -2.52 5.31 -2.33
N TRP A 152 -2.86 6.59 -2.35
CA TRP A 152 -2.78 7.46 -3.53
C TRP A 152 -1.98 8.72 -3.19
N LYS A 153 -1.13 9.15 -4.13
CA LYS A 153 -0.28 10.32 -4.06
C LYS A 153 -0.45 11.18 -5.31
N SER A 154 -0.46 12.49 -5.14
CA SER A 154 -0.34 13.44 -6.25
C SER A 154 0.12 14.80 -5.75
N VAL A 155 0.55 15.63 -6.68
CA VAL A 155 1.09 16.96 -6.41
C VAL A 155 0.18 17.99 -7.07
N HIS A 156 -0.19 19.03 -6.34
CA HIS A 156 -0.95 20.16 -6.85
C HIS A 156 -0.16 21.44 -6.69
N THR A 157 -0.24 22.35 -7.65
CA THR A 157 0.53 23.61 -7.62
C THR A 157 -0.35 24.82 -7.83
N SER A 158 0.03 25.93 -7.19
CA SER A 158 -0.57 27.26 -7.40
C SER A 158 0.49 28.33 -7.15
N GLY A 159 0.91 29.04 -8.21
CA GLY A 159 2.02 30.00 -8.11
C GLY A 159 3.28 29.35 -7.53
N SER A 160 3.82 29.91 -6.45
CA SER A 160 5.00 29.38 -5.75
C SER A 160 4.69 28.28 -4.73
N VAL A 161 3.42 27.90 -4.53
CA VAL A 161 3.02 26.91 -3.54
C VAL A 161 2.82 25.54 -4.20
N THR A 162 3.36 24.51 -3.57
CA THR A 162 3.17 23.10 -3.92
C THR A 162 2.49 22.37 -2.79
N VAL A 163 1.55 21.48 -3.11
CA VAL A 163 0.83 20.63 -2.16
C VAL A 163 1.03 19.17 -2.57
N ASP A 164 1.75 18.41 -1.77
CA ASP A 164 1.84 16.96 -1.92
C ASP A 164 0.70 16.32 -1.10
N GLN A 165 -0.26 15.72 -1.80
CA GLN A 165 -1.36 14.98 -1.20
C GLN A 165 -1.01 13.51 -1.13
N THR A 166 -1.15 12.90 0.06
CA THR A 166 -1.25 11.46 0.23
C THR A 166 -2.59 11.13 0.85
N LYS A 167 -3.36 10.21 0.24
CA LYS A 167 -4.65 9.78 0.77
C LYS A 167 -4.83 8.28 0.72
N PHE A 168 -5.57 7.75 1.69
CA PHE A 168 -5.88 6.33 1.80
C PHE A 168 -7.14 6.11 2.61
N ILE A 169 -7.80 4.97 2.40
CA ILE A 169 -8.91 4.53 3.23
C ILE A 169 -8.41 3.35 4.07
N THR A 170 -8.57 3.45 5.39
CA THR A 170 -8.22 2.36 6.29
C THR A 170 -9.21 1.20 6.16
N ASP A 171 -8.80 0.01 6.59
CA ASP A 171 -9.66 -1.17 6.65
C ASP A 171 -11.00 -0.91 7.38
N ASN A 172 -10.99 -0.06 8.42
CA ASN A 172 -12.18 0.31 9.19
C ASN A 172 -12.95 1.52 8.62
N ASN A 173 -12.92 1.72 7.30
CA ASN A 173 -13.73 2.73 6.59
C ASN A 173 -13.44 4.18 7.02
N VAL A 174 -12.19 4.49 7.34
CA VAL A 174 -11.74 5.86 7.64
C VAL A 174 -10.94 6.40 6.46
N ALA A 175 -11.45 7.45 5.83
CA ALA A 175 -10.78 8.17 4.76
C ALA A 175 -9.81 9.21 5.35
N VAL A 176 -8.54 9.15 4.97
CA VAL A 176 -7.46 9.98 5.49
C VAL A 176 -6.79 10.74 4.36
N THR A 177 -6.59 12.04 4.53
CA THR A 177 -5.80 12.90 3.64
C THR A 177 -4.72 13.61 4.44
N ASN A 178 -3.47 13.37 4.05
CA ASN A 178 -2.31 14.11 4.50
C ASN A 178 -1.89 15.08 3.39
N LEU A 179 -1.67 16.34 3.75
CA LEU A 179 -1.19 17.40 2.88
C LEU A 179 0.15 17.89 3.40
N SER A 180 1.16 17.91 2.54
CA SER A 180 2.44 18.59 2.76
C SER A 180 2.46 19.83 1.88
N ILE A 181 2.39 21.01 2.49
CA ILE A 181 2.24 22.29 1.79
C ILE A 181 3.55 23.04 1.89
N ARG A 182 4.22 23.22 0.74
CA ARG A 182 5.52 23.86 0.64
C ARG A 182 5.40 25.21 -0.08
N ASN A 183 6.04 26.23 0.49
CA ASN A 183 6.19 27.52 -0.15
C ASN A 183 7.58 27.62 -0.81
N ASN A 184 7.63 27.60 -2.13
CA ASN A 184 8.86 27.73 -2.92
C ASN A 184 9.18 29.20 -3.29
N GLY A 185 8.41 30.16 -2.78
CA GLY A 185 8.63 31.58 -3.00
C GLY A 185 9.72 32.16 -2.10
N SER A 186 10.02 33.44 -2.29
CA SER A 186 11.00 34.21 -1.51
C SER A 186 10.40 34.93 -0.29
N GLY A 187 9.07 34.97 -0.16
CA GLY A 187 8.36 35.57 0.97
C GLY A 187 7.40 34.59 1.65
N SER A 188 6.99 34.90 2.88
CA SER A 188 5.97 34.12 3.60
C SER A 188 4.60 34.22 2.92
N THR A 189 3.87 33.11 2.91
CA THR A 189 2.51 33.02 2.32
C THR A 189 1.54 32.49 3.36
N THR A 190 0.37 33.10 3.47
CA THR A 190 -0.73 32.62 4.32
C THR A 190 -1.81 32.00 3.46
N LEU A 191 -2.22 30.78 3.81
CA LEU A 191 -3.28 30.02 3.15
C LEU A 191 -4.41 29.74 4.13
N GLN A 192 -5.64 29.81 3.65
CA GLN A 192 -6.84 29.32 4.33
C GLN A 192 -7.19 27.94 3.78
N LEU A 193 -7.16 26.94 4.65
CA LEU A 193 -7.59 25.59 4.34
C LEU A 193 -9.03 25.44 4.80
N ARG A 194 -9.89 24.88 3.94
CA ARG A 194 -11.28 24.57 4.26
C ARG A 194 -11.63 23.16 3.84
N ALA A 195 -11.92 22.29 4.79
CA ALA A 195 -12.44 20.95 4.54
C ALA A 195 -13.95 20.91 4.71
N THR A 196 -14.66 20.33 3.74
CA THR A 196 -16.13 20.25 3.74
C THR A 196 -16.60 18.87 3.31
N SER A 197 -17.65 18.38 3.96
CA SER A 197 -18.32 17.12 3.61
C SER A 197 -19.83 17.32 3.49
N PRO A 198 -20.50 16.72 2.50
CA PRO A 198 -21.96 16.68 2.47
C PRO A 198 -22.56 15.77 3.55
N TYR A 199 -21.77 14.86 4.14
CA TYR A 199 -22.25 13.89 5.12
C TYR A 199 -21.94 14.26 6.58
N ALA A 200 -21.15 15.32 6.81
CA ALA A 200 -20.81 15.81 8.14
C ALA A 200 -20.78 17.35 8.13
N THR A 201 -21.87 17.97 8.55
CA THR A 201 -22.11 19.43 8.45
C THR A 201 -22.43 20.08 9.80
N SER A 202 -22.65 19.28 10.85
CA SER A 202 -23.08 19.76 12.17
C SER A 202 -22.03 19.43 13.23
N GLY A 203 -21.59 20.42 13.99
CA GLY A 203 -20.60 20.19 15.04
C GLY A 203 -20.07 21.48 15.65
N THR A 204 -19.13 21.35 16.57
CA THR A 204 -18.45 22.47 17.24
C THR A 204 -17.00 22.08 17.55
N GLY A 205 -16.17 23.06 17.93
CA GLY A 205 -14.77 22.78 18.24
C GLY A 205 -14.00 22.33 17.01
N SER A 206 -13.47 21.11 17.03
CA SER A 206 -12.59 20.55 15.97
C SER A 206 -13.22 19.39 15.19
N GLU A 207 -14.53 19.19 15.30
CA GLU A 207 -15.20 18.05 14.67
C GLU A 207 -16.59 18.41 14.12
N LEU A 208 -16.84 17.96 12.89
CA LEU A 208 -18.16 17.89 12.29
C LEU A 208 -18.67 16.45 12.31
N THR A 209 -19.96 16.30 12.50
CA THR A 209 -20.69 15.04 12.53
C THR A 209 -21.88 15.12 11.59
N GLY A 210 -22.42 13.95 11.24
CA GLY A 210 -23.69 13.85 10.56
C GLY A 210 -24.25 12.44 10.63
N GLN A 211 -25.34 12.23 9.93
CA GLN A 211 -26.02 10.95 9.83
C GLN A 211 -26.59 10.80 8.43
N VAL A 212 -26.35 9.65 7.80
CA VAL A 212 -26.89 9.33 6.48
C VAL A 212 -27.10 7.83 6.39
N ASN A 213 -28.16 7.38 5.74
CA ASN A 213 -28.36 5.96 5.49
C ASN A 213 -27.52 5.52 4.29
N ALA A 214 -26.94 4.32 4.39
CA ALA A 214 -26.38 3.66 3.22
C ALA A 214 -27.48 3.35 2.19
N PHE A 215 -27.08 3.08 0.95
CA PHE A 215 -28.01 2.72 -0.13
C PHE A 215 -28.99 1.62 0.31
N ASN A 216 -30.26 1.74 -0.11
CA ASN A 216 -31.37 0.88 0.31
C ASN A 216 -31.63 0.80 1.84
N ASN A 217 -31.15 1.77 2.62
CA ASN A 217 -31.31 1.80 4.08
C ASN A 217 -30.76 0.54 4.78
N LEU A 218 -29.70 -0.07 4.25
CA LEU A 218 -29.11 -1.28 4.83
C LEU A 218 -28.46 -1.04 6.21
N THR A 219 -27.92 0.16 6.42
CA THR A 219 -27.34 0.60 7.70
C THR A 219 -27.36 2.13 7.78
N THR A 220 -27.13 2.65 8.98
CA THR A 220 -26.98 4.09 9.23
C THR A 220 -25.51 4.43 9.44
N LEU A 221 -24.98 5.26 8.56
CA LEU A 221 -23.65 5.85 8.70
C LEU A 221 -23.75 7.08 9.60
N ARG A 222 -22.78 7.24 10.49
CA ARG A 222 -22.64 8.39 11.40
C ARG A 222 -21.31 9.12 11.16
N PRO A 223 -21.15 9.82 10.02
CA PRO A 223 -19.84 10.28 9.63
C PRO A 223 -19.29 11.33 10.59
N ARG A 224 -17.98 11.28 10.84
CA ARG A 224 -17.25 12.24 11.67
C ARG A 224 -16.06 12.77 10.89
N LEU A 225 -16.03 14.07 10.63
CA LEU A 225 -14.96 14.77 9.93
C LEU A 225 -14.18 15.62 10.94
N THR A 226 -12.87 15.42 10.99
CA THR A 226 -11.95 16.16 11.86
C THR A 226 -10.63 16.44 11.13
N GLY A 227 -9.80 17.33 11.67
CA GLY A 227 -8.47 17.61 11.13
C GLY A 227 -7.56 18.32 12.12
N ASP A 228 -6.26 18.13 11.95
CA ASP A 228 -5.26 18.66 12.88
C ASP A 228 -5.22 20.19 12.79
N GLY A 229 -5.53 20.88 13.89
CA GLY A 229 -5.56 22.33 13.97
C GLY A 229 -6.71 22.99 13.20
N PHE A 230 -7.69 22.21 12.75
CA PHE A 230 -8.92 22.73 12.14
C PHE A 230 -9.97 23.04 13.21
N ALA A 231 -10.76 24.08 12.96
CA ALA A 231 -11.91 24.45 13.77
C ALA A 231 -13.19 24.52 12.93
N VAL A 232 -14.32 24.15 13.52
CA VAL A 232 -15.63 24.21 12.89
C VAL A 232 -16.02 25.66 12.62
N SER A 233 -16.42 25.95 11.38
CA SER A 233 -16.97 27.24 10.96
C SER A 233 -17.87 27.05 9.74
N GLY A 234 -19.12 27.54 9.82
CA GLY A 234 -20.06 27.57 8.69
C GLY A 234 -20.26 26.21 8.00
N GLY A 235 -20.45 25.15 8.78
CA GLY A 235 -20.64 23.77 8.29
C GLY A 235 -19.39 23.14 7.64
N GLY A 236 -18.22 23.76 7.80
CA GLY A 236 -16.92 23.25 7.36
C GLY A 236 -15.89 23.28 8.48
N LEU A 237 -14.72 22.71 8.21
CA LEU A 237 -13.53 22.81 9.04
C LEU A 237 -12.56 23.81 8.40
N ASN A 238 -12.19 24.85 9.13
CA ASN A 238 -11.27 25.88 8.66
C ASN A 238 -9.95 25.86 9.43
N ARG A 239 -8.84 26.16 8.75
CA ARG A 239 -7.52 26.35 9.35
C ARG A 239 -6.73 27.39 8.57
N SER A 240 -6.21 28.41 9.26
CA SER A 240 -5.26 29.36 8.69
C SER A 240 -3.83 28.87 8.91
N VAL A 241 -3.00 28.91 7.86
CA VAL A 241 -1.60 28.47 7.92
C VAL A 241 -0.70 29.50 7.25
N THR A 242 0.30 30.00 7.97
CA THR A 242 1.38 30.84 7.42
C THR A 242 2.62 29.99 7.21
N ILE A 243 3.17 30.01 6.00
CA ILE A 243 4.30 29.20 5.55
C ILE A 243 5.42 30.15 5.13
N ALA A 244 6.53 30.14 5.88
CA ALA A 244 7.72 30.92 5.54
C ALA A 244 8.31 30.48 4.19
N ALA A 245 9.11 31.35 3.57
CA ALA A 245 9.84 31.04 2.35
C ALA A 245 10.69 29.76 2.53
N GLY A 246 10.57 28.82 1.60
CA GLY A 246 11.25 27.51 1.64
C GLY A 246 10.70 26.52 2.67
N ALA A 247 9.77 26.92 3.53
CA ALA A 247 9.22 26.07 4.59
C ALA A 247 8.11 25.15 4.08
N THR A 248 7.86 24.09 4.85
CA THR A 248 6.76 23.14 4.63
C THR A 248 5.93 23.02 5.89
N VAL A 249 4.61 23.07 5.75
CA VAL A 249 3.65 22.79 6.82
C VAL A 249 2.78 21.61 6.43
N THR A 250 2.48 20.75 7.40
CA THR A 250 1.58 19.62 7.19
C THR A 250 0.18 19.88 7.75
N ALA A 251 -0.80 19.32 7.06
CA ALA A 251 -2.20 19.28 7.49
C ALA A 251 -2.76 17.87 7.26
N LYS A 252 -3.60 17.42 8.20
CA LYS A 252 -4.27 16.12 8.13
C LYS A 252 -5.76 16.32 8.29
N VAL A 253 -6.54 15.70 7.43
CA VAL A 253 -8.00 15.64 7.49
C VAL A 253 -8.42 14.18 7.48
N VAL A 254 -9.35 13.82 8.37
CA VAL A 254 -9.81 12.46 8.58
C VAL A 254 -11.33 12.47 8.59
N MET A 255 -11.93 11.54 7.85
CA MET A 255 -13.35 11.29 7.90
C MET A 255 -13.63 9.81 8.16
N GLY A 256 -14.23 9.53 9.31
CA GLY A 256 -14.74 8.20 9.64
C GLY A 256 -16.16 8.01 9.13
N PHE A 257 -16.42 6.95 8.37
CA PHE A 257 -17.78 6.50 8.08
C PHE A 257 -18.19 5.46 9.14
N VAL A 258 -18.61 5.97 10.30
CA VAL A 258 -18.86 5.15 11.49
C VAL A 258 -20.18 4.40 11.36
N THR A 259 -20.20 3.13 11.75
CA THR A 259 -21.41 2.32 11.88
C THR A 259 -21.40 1.52 13.18
N ASP A 260 -22.58 1.13 13.65
CA ASP A 260 -22.73 0.41 14.92
C ASP A 260 -22.21 -1.03 14.80
N GLU A 261 -22.32 -1.64 13.62
CA GLU A 261 -21.83 -2.99 13.31
C GLU A 261 -20.31 -3.09 13.07
N ILE A 262 -19.60 -1.96 12.93
CA ILE A 262 -18.13 -1.91 12.88
C ILE A 262 -17.62 -0.90 13.92
N PRO A 263 -17.57 -1.25 15.22
CA PRO A 263 -17.16 -0.33 16.28
C PRO A 263 -15.73 0.21 16.12
N GLN A 264 -14.86 -0.53 15.44
CA GLN A 264 -13.48 -0.12 15.17
C GLN A 264 -13.40 1.16 14.31
N SER A 265 -14.41 1.43 13.48
CA SER A 265 -14.50 2.65 12.67
C SER A 265 -14.46 3.93 13.52
N LEU A 266 -15.02 3.89 14.73
CA LEU A 266 -15.00 4.99 15.69
C LEU A 266 -13.59 5.23 16.25
N THR A 267 -12.91 4.16 16.67
CA THR A 267 -11.57 4.24 17.27
C THR A 267 -10.51 4.68 16.27
N SER A 268 -10.63 4.28 15.00
CA SER A 268 -9.72 4.70 13.92
C SER A 268 -9.91 6.16 13.49
N THR A 269 -11.02 6.81 13.88
CA THR A 269 -11.33 8.20 13.54
C THR A 269 -10.83 9.19 14.60
N THR A 270 -10.61 8.72 15.83
CA THR A 270 -10.02 9.55 16.88
C THR A 270 -8.56 9.79 16.52
N PRO A 271 -8.04 11.03 16.51
CA PRO A 271 -6.63 11.32 16.24
C PRO A 271 -5.80 10.81 17.41
N THR A 272 -5.60 9.49 17.45
CA THR A 272 -4.53 8.90 18.22
C THR A 272 -3.28 9.36 17.49
N ARG A 273 -2.50 10.21 18.17
CA ARG A 273 -1.13 10.58 17.81
C ARG A 273 -0.49 9.35 17.20
N ASP A 274 -0.21 9.39 15.90
CA ASP A 274 0.42 8.31 15.16
C ASP A 274 1.85 8.21 15.69
N THR A 275 2.00 7.63 16.88
CA THR A 275 3.26 7.13 17.35
C THR A 275 3.56 6.00 16.40
N HIS A 276 4.36 6.33 15.38
CA HIS A 276 5.25 5.41 14.69
C HIS A 276 5.43 4.19 15.58
N ARG A 277 4.75 3.09 15.23
CA ARG A 277 4.85 1.83 15.96
C ARG A 277 6.32 1.43 15.83
N ARG A 278 7.12 1.80 16.83
CA ARG A 278 8.49 1.32 16.95
C ARG A 278 8.40 -0.19 16.84
N PRO A 279 9.21 -0.84 15.97
CA PRO A 279 9.21 -2.28 15.89
C PRO A 279 9.44 -2.82 17.31
N ARG A 280 8.56 -3.71 17.76
CA ARG A 280 8.78 -4.46 18.99
C ARG A 280 10.14 -5.13 18.84
N SER A 281 11.08 -4.78 19.71
CA SER A 281 12.35 -5.46 19.79
C SER A 281 12.10 -6.98 19.89
N PRO A 282 12.87 -7.82 19.18
CA PRO A 282 12.74 -9.25 19.34
C PRO A 282 12.99 -9.62 20.81
N PRO A 283 12.31 -10.65 21.34
CA PRO A 283 12.51 -11.07 22.71
C PRO A 283 13.99 -11.41 22.90
N THR A 284 14.64 -10.70 23.83
CA THR A 284 15.95 -11.05 24.34
C THR A 284 15.90 -12.50 24.80
N SER A 285 16.82 -13.29 24.26
CA SER A 285 17.02 -14.68 24.65
C SER A 285 17.11 -14.80 26.17
N ARG A 286 16.31 -15.71 26.73
CA ARG A 286 16.46 -16.18 28.12
C ARG A 286 17.91 -16.64 28.32
N PRO A 287 18.58 -16.30 29.43
CA PRO A 287 19.85 -16.90 29.75
C PRO A 287 19.62 -18.36 30.13
N THR A 288 20.21 -19.27 29.36
CA THR A 288 20.37 -20.67 29.71
C THR A 288 21.21 -20.75 30.97
N THR A 289 20.62 -21.26 32.05
CA THR A 289 21.33 -21.60 33.28
C THR A 289 22.29 -22.76 33.00
N CYS A 290 23.58 -22.46 32.80
CA CYS A 290 24.62 -23.48 32.86
C CYS A 290 25.00 -23.71 34.33
N GLY A 291 24.57 -24.85 34.87
CA GLY A 291 25.09 -25.38 36.12
C GLY A 291 26.46 -26.03 35.91
N GLY A 292 27.37 -25.81 36.86
CA GLY A 292 28.44 -26.76 37.16
C GLY A 292 29.87 -26.42 36.73
N ARG A 293 30.64 -25.87 37.68
CA ARG A 293 32.08 -26.06 37.95
C ARG A 293 33.06 -26.13 36.76
N ARG A 294 33.91 -25.10 36.64
CA ARG A 294 35.39 -25.19 36.78
C ARG A 294 36.07 -23.81 36.69
N THR A 295 36.76 -23.46 37.78
CA THR A 295 38.03 -22.72 37.94
C THR A 295 38.34 -21.44 37.13
N CYS A 296 38.54 -20.37 37.92
CA CYS A 296 39.21 -19.09 37.71
C CYS A 296 40.20 -18.93 36.55
N ARG A 297 40.08 -17.78 35.85
CA ARG A 297 41.19 -16.83 35.68
C ARG A 297 40.65 -15.42 35.40
N THR A 298 41.06 -14.50 36.27
CA THR A 298 40.84 -13.06 36.22
C THR A 298 41.76 -12.39 35.20
N SER A 299 41.22 -11.52 34.35
CA SER A 299 41.98 -10.43 33.72
C SER A 299 41.14 -9.14 33.68
N THR A 300 41.53 -8.21 34.54
CA THR A 300 41.46 -6.73 34.48
C THR A 300 41.58 -6.19 33.03
N CYS A 301 40.97 -5.10 32.56
CA CYS A 301 40.94 -3.70 33.03
C CYS A 301 40.05 -2.85 32.03
N PRO A 302 39.89 -1.50 32.12
CA PRO A 302 38.78 -0.85 32.82
C PRO A 302 37.97 0.17 31.98
N SER A 303 36.87 0.65 32.58
CA SER A 303 36.07 1.81 32.17
C SER A 303 36.89 3.09 32.08
N ARG A 304 36.67 3.93 31.05
CA ARG A 304 37.12 5.33 31.05
C ARG A 304 35.95 6.30 30.98
N ARG A 305 36.01 7.21 31.94
CA ARG A 305 35.05 8.19 32.41
C ARG A 305 35.07 9.45 31.53
N SER A 306 33.88 10.05 31.43
CA SER A 306 33.59 11.44 31.07
C SER A 306 34.69 12.45 31.45
N ARG A 307 35.00 13.37 30.51
CA ARG A 307 35.39 14.74 30.86
C ARG A 307 34.90 15.74 29.81
N ARG A 308 33.96 16.56 30.28
CA ARG A 308 33.46 17.80 29.70
C ARG A 308 34.42 18.91 30.18
N THR A 309 34.94 19.73 29.29
CA THR A 309 35.50 21.06 29.62
C THR A 309 35.29 22.00 28.44
N SER A 310 34.64 23.11 28.74
CA SER A 310 34.37 24.29 27.92
C SER A 310 35.53 25.29 27.98
N THR A 311 35.39 26.40 27.23
CA THR A 311 36.11 27.71 27.31
C THR A 311 37.50 27.72 26.66
N THR A 312 38.00 28.71 25.89
CA THR A 312 37.59 30.09 25.55
C THR A 312 38.27 30.53 24.23
N ALA A 313 37.81 31.66 23.69
CA ALA A 313 38.22 32.44 22.52
C ALA A 313 39.70 32.78 22.29
N GLY A 314 40.00 33.20 21.04
CA GLY A 314 40.94 34.27 20.72
C GLY A 314 42.10 33.89 19.81
N GLY A 315 42.06 34.34 18.55
CA GLY A 315 43.12 34.21 17.53
C GLY A 315 42.54 34.21 16.13
#